data_AF-A0A6M7XPM5-F1
#
_entry.id   AF-A0A6M7XPM5-F1
#
_cell.length_a   1.000
_cell.length_b   1.000
_cell.length_c   1.000
_cell.angle_alpha   90.00
_cell.angle_beta   90.00
_cell.angle_gamma   90.00
#
_symmetry.space_group_name_H-M   'P 1'
#
loop_
_entity.id
_entity.type
_entity.pdbx_description
1 polymer ?
#
loop_
_entity_poly.entity_id
_entity_poly.type
_entity_poly.pdbx_seq_one_letter_code
_entity_poly.pdbx_strand_id
1 'polypeptide(L)'
;MTDSDNSTTLASVTHSRRDRQVSNAYGYFDDSDPAILLQREWLRAEYASHVLCRLQQRLERRVLDAAAPDAMDEKVGYSIACQAEVEAATAALKLQDNLPCIQARSLLGIVAKLEIIAGADRDIDDPTDFPWPHIASVLDDLKKIAGSPPLGRPERSVVQTDCRRYQAMAADMIGLEKQAANLRLGRSSVLRIKAE
;
A
#
# COMPACT_ATOMS: atom_id res chain seq x y z
N MET A 1 -28.72 41.16 -62.13
CA MET A 1 -27.61 40.94 -61.18
C MET A 1 -28.23 40.90 -59.81
N THR A 2 -27.92 39.86 -59.04
CA THR A 2 -28.71 39.32 -57.94
C THR A 2 -27.91 39.51 -56.67
N ASP A 3 -28.40 40.29 -55.71
CA ASP A 3 -27.80 40.36 -54.38
C ASP A 3 -28.85 39.97 -53.34
N SER A 4 -28.62 38.80 -52.75
CA SER A 4 -29.35 38.21 -51.64
C SER A 4 -28.31 37.84 -50.61
N ASP A 5 -28.27 38.53 -49.47
CA ASP A 5 -27.50 38.08 -48.32
C ASP A 5 -28.39 37.85 -47.10
N ASN A 6 -28.52 36.55 -46.85
CA ASN A 6 -29.22 35.86 -45.78
C ASN A 6 -28.55 36.12 -44.43
N SER A 7 -29.27 36.71 -43.46
CA SER A 7 -28.83 36.78 -42.07
C SER A 7 -29.14 35.47 -41.35
N THR A 8 -28.11 34.65 -41.15
CA THR A 8 -28.15 33.46 -40.29
C THR A 8 -27.94 33.85 -38.84
N THR A 9 -29.03 33.92 -38.08
CA THR A 9 -29.02 33.92 -36.61
C THR A 9 -28.47 32.58 -36.12
N LEU A 10 -27.28 32.56 -35.53
CA LEU A 10 -26.71 31.37 -34.90
C LEU A 10 -27.42 31.11 -33.56
N ALA A 11 -28.02 29.93 -33.43
CA ALA A 11 -28.53 29.43 -32.17
C ALA A 11 -27.37 29.13 -31.21
N SER A 12 -27.43 29.70 -30.00
CA SER A 12 -26.44 29.45 -28.95
C SER A 12 -26.53 28.00 -28.48
N VAL A 13 -25.51 27.21 -28.82
CA VAL A 13 -25.41 25.79 -28.49
C VAL A 13 -25.17 25.63 -26.98
N THR A 14 -26.18 25.15 -26.26
CA THR A 14 -26.08 24.76 -24.84
C THR A 14 -25.39 23.40 -24.69
N HIS A 15 -24.08 23.30 -24.94
CA HIS A 15 -23.30 22.09 -24.62
C HIS A 15 -22.69 22.09 -23.21
N SER A 16 -22.58 23.24 -22.54
CA SER A 16 -21.77 23.33 -21.31
C SER A 16 -22.39 22.75 -20.04
N ARG A 17 -23.72 22.57 -19.96
CA ARG A 17 -24.39 22.15 -18.71
C ARG A 17 -24.48 20.64 -18.55
N ARG A 18 -24.62 19.90 -19.66
CA ARG A 18 -24.75 18.43 -19.64
C ARG A 18 -23.38 17.76 -19.45
N ASP A 19 -22.34 18.24 -20.15
CA ASP A 19 -20.97 17.71 -19.99
C ASP A 19 -20.39 17.93 -18.59
N ARG A 20 -20.70 19.06 -17.95
CA ARG A 20 -20.24 19.36 -16.58
C ARG A 20 -20.95 18.51 -15.51
N GLN A 21 -22.18 18.08 -15.77
CA GLN A 21 -22.95 17.24 -14.86
C GLN A 21 -22.60 15.76 -15.02
N VAL A 22 -22.25 15.36 -16.26
CA VAL A 22 -21.77 14.02 -16.61
C VAL A 22 -20.34 13.79 -16.06
N SER A 23 -19.44 14.77 -16.19
CA SER A 23 -18.09 14.71 -15.59
C SER A 23 -18.09 14.64 -14.06
N ASN A 24 -18.99 15.36 -13.38
CA ASN A 24 -19.14 15.25 -11.92
C ASN A 24 -19.70 13.90 -11.47
N ALA A 25 -20.59 13.27 -12.26
CA ALA A 25 -21.09 11.93 -11.96
C ALA A 25 -19.98 10.88 -12.16
N TYR A 26 -19.20 10.98 -13.25
CA TYR A 26 -18.08 10.06 -13.50
C TYR A 26 -16.98 10.14 -12.42
N GLY A 27 -16.66 11.33 -11.90
CA GLY A 27 -15.68 11.48 -10.82
C GLY A 27 -16.13 10.90 -9.47
N TYR A 28 -17.44 10.90 -9.18
CA TYR A 28 -18.00 10.39 -7.91
C TYR A 28 -18.12 8.86 -7.88
N PHE A 29 -18.49 8.24 -9.02
CA PHE A 29 -18.57 6.78 -9.11
C PHE A 29 -17.21 6.11 -9.11
N ASP A 30 -16.18 6.80 -9.61
CA ASP A 30 -14.85 6.24 -9.67
C ASP A 30 -14.16 6.15 -8.30
N ASP A 31 -14.29 7.20 -7.48
CA ASP A 31 -13.69 7.21 -6.15
C ASP A 31 -14.33 6.20 -5.16
N SER A 32 -15.50 5.68 -5.52
CA SER A 32 -16.25 4.67 -4.75
C SER A 32 -16.09 3.24 -5.29
N ASP A 33 -15.28 3.02 -6.33
CA ASP A 33 -15.02 1.67 -6.83
C ASP A 33 -14.28 0.84 -5.76
N PRO A 34 -14.80 -0.34 -5.36
CA PRO A 34 -14.14 -1.16 -4.34
C PRO A 34 -12.72 -1.59 -4.72
N ALA A 35 -12.40 -1.71 -6.01
CA ALA A 35 -11.05 -1.99 -6.47
C ALA A 35 -10.09 -0.81 -6.25
N ILE A 36 -10.57 0.43 -6.43
CA ILE A 36 -9.79 1.64 -6.15
C ILE A 36 -9.56 1.80 -4.64
N LEU A 37 -10.57 1.52 -3.83
CA LEU A 37 -10.42 1.52 -2.36
C LEU A 37 -9.42 0.46 -1.89
N LEU A 38 -9.51 -0.76 -2.42
CA LEU A 38 -8.55 -1.83 -2.12
C LEU A 38 -7.13 -1.42 -2.51
N GLN A 39 -6.96 -0.82 -3.69
CA GLN A 39 -5.68 -0.34 -4.16
C GLN A 39 -5.07 0.72 -3.23
N ARG A 40 -5.88 1.67 -2.76
CA ARG A 40 -5.41 2.71 -1.84
C ARG A 40 -4.86 2.12 -0.54
N GLU A 41 -5.61 1.18 0.04
CA GLU A 41 -5.17 0.49 1.25
C GLU A 41 -3.93 -0.38 1.00
N TRP A 42 -3.88 -1.05 -0.16
CA TRP A 42 -2.72 -1.85 -0.56
C TRP A 42 -1.47 -0.99 -0.72
N LEU A 43 -1.57 0.14 -1.42
CA LEU A 43 -0.46 1.09 -1.57
C LEU A 43 0.02 1.62 -0.22
N ARG A 44 -0.89 1.92 0.72
CA ARG A 44 -0.50 2.37 2.06
C ARG A 44 0.31 1.31 2.81
N ALA A 45 -0.17 0.07 2.83
CA ALA A 45 0.53 -1.04 3.47
C ALA A 45 1.89 -1.31 2.82
N GLU A 46 1.93 -1.31 1.49
CA GLU A 46 3.12 -1.52 0.68
C GLU A 46 4.19 -0.43 0.90
N TYR A 47 3.80 0.84 0.91
CA TYR A 47 4.73 1.93 1.19
C TYR A 47 5.22 1.91 2.64
N ALA A 48 4.35 1.56 3.59
CA ALA A 48 4.77 1.39 4.99
C ALA A 48 5.77 0.24 5.14
N SER A 49 5.53 -0.90 4.49
CA SER A 49 6.43 -2.05 4.44
C SER A 49 7.82 -1.65 3.95
N HIS A 50 7.92 -0.97 2.80
CA HIS A 50 9.21 -0.50 2.28
C HIS A 50 9.95 0.45 3.23
N VAL A 51 9.23 1.38 3.87
CA VAL A 51 9.85 2.30 4.83
C VAL A 51 10.38 1.55 6.05
N LEU A 52 9.63 0.57 6.54
CA LEU A 52 10.00 -0.25 7.70
C LEU A 52 11.15 -1.20 7.37
N CYS A 53 11.19 -1.79 6.17
CA CYS A 53 12.33 -2.56 5.67
C CYS A 53 13.62 -1.73 5.68
N ARG A 54 13.58 -0.48 5.17
CA ARG A 54 14.75 0.41 5.22
C ARG A 54 15.17 0.76 6.65
N LEU A 55 14.21 0.87 7.58
CA LEU A 55 14.51 1.06 8.99
C LEU A 55 15.15 -0.19 9.59
N GLN A 56 14.59 -1.37 9.33
CA GLN A 56 15.10 -2.68 9.76
C GLN A 56 16.56 -2.86 9.30
N GLN A 57 16.86 -2.66 8.01
CA GLN A 57 18.23 -2.72 7.46
C GLN A 57 19.20 -1.70 8.08
N ARG A 58 18.70 -0.55 8.53
CA ARG A 58 19.53 0.45 9.21
C ARG A 58 19.84 0.03 10.65
N LEU A 59 18.85 -0.52 11.35
CA LEU A 59 19.03 -1.00 12.71
C LEU A 59 19.87 -2.29 12.75
N GLU A 60 19.73 -3.16 11.76
CA GLU A 60 20.58 -4.34 11.60
C GLU A 60 22.07 -3.96 11.59
N ARG A 61 22.44 -2.97 10.76
CA ARG A 61 23.81 -2.44 10.74
C ARG A 61 24.25 -1.90 12.09
N ARG A 62 23.40 -1.14 12.78
CA ARG A 62 23.71 -0.61 14.12
C ARG A 62 23.92 -1.72 15.15
N VAL A 63 23.12 -2.79 15.10
CA VAL A 63 23.28 -3.96 15.97
C VAL A 63 24.62 -4.65 15.70
N LEU A 64 25.03 -4.78 14.43
CA LEU A 64 26.32 -5.35 14.05
C LEU A 64 27.51 -4.49 14.51
N ASP A 65 27.36 -3.17 14.53
CA ASP A 65 28.41 -2.22 14.90
C ASP A 65 28.49 -1.91 16.42
N ALA A 66 27.50 -2.32 17.21
CA ALA A 66 27.36 -1.91 18.61
C ALA A 66 28.27 -2.68 19.60
N ALA A 67 28.77 -1.97 20.62
CA ALA A 67 29.43 -2.58 21.77
C ALA A 67 28.42 -3.27 22.71
N ALA A 68 28.87 -4.21 23.55
CA ALA A 68 28.01 -5.12 24.32
C ALA A 68 26.80 -4.50 25.08
N PRO A 69 26.90 -3.34 25.77
CA PRO A 69 25.75 -2.72 26.41
C PRO A 69 24.79 -2.04 25.42
N ASP A 70 25.31 -1.34 24.41
CA ASP A 70 24.50 -0.67 23.38
C ASP A 70 23.79 -1.69 22.46
N ALA A 71 24.39 -2.87 22.30
CA ALA A 71 23.86 -3.96 21.49
C ALA A 71 22.50 -4.46 21.99
N MET A 72 22.18 -4.34 23.28
CA MET A 72 20.89 -4.79 23.82
C MET A 72 19.75 -3.87 23.38
N ASP A 73 19.89 -2.55 23.53
CA ASP A 73 18.86 -1.58 23.14
C ASP A 73 18.67 -1.54 21.61
N GLU A 74 19.78 -1.59 20.86
CA GLU A 74 19.74 -1.68 19.40
C GLU A 74 19.04 -2.96 18.94
N LYS A 75 19.27 -4.10 19.63
CA LYS A 75 18.62 -5.37 19.30
C LYS A 75 17.12 -5.32 19.54
N VAL A 76 16.67 -4.63 20.59
CA VAL A 76 15.22 -4.43 20.83
C VAL A 76 14.60 -3.58 19.73
N GLY A 77 15.24 -2.46 19.38
CA GLY A 77 14.79 -1.61 18.28
C GLY A 77 14.75 -2.36 16.95
N TYR A 78 15.78 -3.15 16.66
CA TYR A 78 15.86 -4.01 15.48
C TYR A 78 14.71 -5.03 15.43
N SER A 79 14.46 -5.75 16.53
CA SER A 79 13.35 -6.72 16.60
C SER A 79 11.99 -6.07 16.38
N ILE A 80 11.76 -4.87 16.93
CA ILE A 80 10.52 -4.11 16.70
C ILE A 80 10.39 -3.73 15.22
N ALA A 81 11.47 -3.27 14.59
CA ALA A 81 11.43 -2.90 13.17
C ALA A 81 11.18 -4.10 12.25
N CYS A 82 11.81 -5.25 12.55
CA CYS A 82 11.59 -6.51 11.83
C CYS A 82 10.13 -6.95 11.94
N GLN A 83 9.56 -6.98 13.16
CA GLN A 83 8.16 -7.35 13.32
C GLN A 83 7.22 -6.35 12.66
N ALA A 84 7.50 -5.04 12.74
CA ALA A 84 6.67 -4.02 12.10
C ALA A 84 6.66 -4.14 10.57
N GLU A 85 7.82 -4.41 9.96
CA GLU A 85 7.94 -4.72 8.54
C GLU A 85 7.10 -5.94 8.16
N VAL A 86 7.23 -7.04 8.90
CA VAL A 86 6.44 -8.26 8.67
C VAL A 86 4.94 -8.00 8.74
N GLU A 87 4.48 -7.23 9.72
CA GLU A 87 3.05 -6.86 9.85
C GLU A 87 2.57 -6.03 8.65
N ALA A 88 3.36 -5.05 8.21
CA ALA A 88 3.02 -4.20 7.08
C ALA A 88 3.01 -4.98 5.74
N ALA A 89 4.02 -5.81 5.50
CA ALA A 89 4.09 -6.70 4.35
C ALA A 89 2.91 -7.68 4.34
N THR A 90 2.60 -8.27 5.50
CA THR A 90 1.46 -9.18 5.65
C THR A 90 0.13 -8.49 5.38
N ALA A 91 -0.02 -7.23 5.80
CA ALA A 91 -1.21 -6.45 5.49
C ALA A 91 -1.37 -6.21 3.98
N ALA A 92 -0.27 -5.90 3.27
CA ALA A 92 -0.28 -5.76 1.82
C ALA A 92 -0.65 -7.08 1.12
N LEU A 93 -0.06 -8.21 1.55
CA LEU A 93 -0.36 -9.54 1.01
C LEU A 93 -1.83 -9.92 1.20
N LYS A 94 -2.39 -9.70 2.39
CA LYS A 94 -3.82 -9.95 2.66
C LYS A 94 -4.73 -9.14 1.73
N LEU A 95 -4.35 -7.92 1.38
CA LEU A 95 -5.12 -7.10 0.45
C LEU A 95 -5.00 -7.63 -0.99
N GLN A 96 -3.84 -8.12 -1.38
CA GLN A 96 -3.63 -8.81 -2.66
C GLN A 96 -4.43 -10.11 -2.76
N ASP A 97 -4.46 -10.93 -1.71
CA ASP A 97 -5.23 -12.18 -1.66
C ASP A 97 -6.74 -11.95 -1.83
N ASN A 98 -7.23 -10.79 -1.39
CA ASN A 98 -8.63 -10.41 -1.55
C ASN A 98 -8.95 -9.89 -2.96
N LEU A 99 -7.95 -9.52 -3.76
CA LEU A 99 -8.11 -8.89 -5.08
C LEU A 99 -9.00 -9.67 -6.06
N PRO A 100 -8.91 -11.01 -6.18
CA PRO A 100 -9.76 -11.77 -7.09
C PRO A 100 -11.25 -11.67 -6.74
N CYS A 101 -11.58 -11.54 -5.45
CA CYS A 101 -12.95 -11.46 -4.93
C CYS A 101 -13.56 -10.06 -5.07
N ILE A 102 -12.75 -9.03 -5.34
CA ILE A 102 -13.23 -7.66 -5.53
C ILE A 102 -13.59 -7.43 -7.00
N GLN A 103 -14.88 -7.19 -7.24
CA GLN A 103 -15.41 -6.81 -8.55
C GLN A 103 -15.19 -5.32 -8.80
N ALA A 104 -14.41 -4.98 -9.84
CA ALA A 104 -14.31 -3.62 -10.35
C ALA A 104 -15.65 -3.18 -10.97
N ARG A 105 -16.04 -1.93 -10.73
CA ARG A 105 -17.28 -1.31 -11.23
C ARG A 105 -17.02 -0.22 -12.28
N SER A 106 -15.76 0.16 -12.48
CA SER A 106 -15.29 1.11 -13.48
C SER A 106 -14.04 0.57 -14.22
N LEU A 107 -13.71 1.18 -15.37
CA LEU A 107 -12.45 0.91 -16.07
C LEU A 107 -11.23 1.26 -15.22
N LEU A 108 -11.32 2.33 -14.44
CA LEU A 108 -10.28 2.74 -13.51
C LEU A 108 -10.16 1.77 -12.32
N GLY A 109 -11.26 1.11 -11.91
CA GLY A 109 -11.21 -0.05 -11.01
C GLY A 109 -10.43 -1.23 -11.61
N ILE A 110 -10.56 -1.50 -12.91
CA ILE A 110 -9.75 -2.52 -13.59
C ILE A 110 -8.27 -2.11 -13.61
N VAL A 111 -7.99 -0.85 -13.94
CA VAL A 111 -6.62 -0.28 -13.86
C VAL A 111 -6.06 -0.45 -12.46
N ALA A 112 -6.84 -0.17 -11.42
CA ALA A 112 -6.43 -0.32 -10.03
C ALA A 112 -6.04 -1.78 -9.68
N LYS A 113 -6.80 -2.77 -10.16
CA LYS A 113 -6.44 -4.18 -9.98
C LYS A 113 -5.12 -4.53 -10.68
N LEU A 114 -4.93 -4.07 -11.91
CA LEU A 114 -3.71 -4.33 -12.67
C LEU A 114 -2.49 -3.63 -12.06
N GLU A 115 -2.65 -2.44 -11.49
CA GLU A 115 -1.59 -1.76 -10.75
C GLU A 115 -1.20 -2.51 -9.46
N ILE A 116 -2.16 -3.11 -8.74
CA ILE A 116 -1.83 -4.02 -7.63
C ILE A 116 -1.06 -5.22 -8.16
N ILE A 117 -1.52 -5.88 -9.24
CA ILE A 117 -0.84 -7.06 -9.81
C ILE A 117 0.60 -6.74 -10.24
N ALA A 118 0.79 -5.64 -10.97
CA ALA A 118 2.11 -5.22 -11.44
C ALA A 118 3.00 -4.69 -10.32
N GLY A 119 2.42 -4.23 -9.20
CA GLY A 119 3.14 -3.64 -8.07
C GLY A 119 3.42 -4.61 -6.92
N ALA A 120 2.64 -5.68 -6.79
CA ALA A 120 2.69 -6.61 -5.66
C ALA A 120 3.79 -7.66 -5.74
N ASP A 121 4.51 -7.71 -6.86
CA ASP A 121 5.73 -8.47 -6.95
C ASP A 121 6.81 -7.60 -7.60
N ARG A 122 7.47 -6.77 -6.80
CA ARG A 122 8.67 -6.04 -7.24
C ARG A 122 9.93 -6.89 -7.16
N ASP A 123 9.81 -8.12 -6.66
CA ASP A 123 10.85 -9.12 -6.57
C ASP A 123 10.74 -10.15 -7.70
N ILE A 124 10.07 -9.80 -8.80
CA ILE A 124 10.18 -10.58 -10.04
C ILE A 124 11.67 -10.61 -10.41
N ASP A 125 12.26 -11.81 -10.37
CA ASP A 125 13.67 -12.05 -10.70
C ASP A 125 14.06 -11.42 -12.05
N ASP A 126 13.13 -11.47 -13.02
CA ASP A 126 13.22 -10.77 -14.31
C ASP A 126 11.89 -10.09 -14.71
N PRO A 127 11.75 -8.76 -14.59
CA PRO A 127 10.53 -8.04 -14.97
C PRO A 127 10.24 -8.08 -16.49
N THR A 128 11.14 -8.66 -17.28
CA THR A 128 10.93 -8.90 -18.72
C THR A 128 10.29 -10.26 -19.03
N ASP A 129 10.16 -11.14 -18.04
CA ASP A 129 9.55 -12.45 -18.22
C ASP A 129 8.04 -12.39 -18.46
N PHE A 130 7.54 -13.33 -19.25
CA PHE A 130 6.10 -13.51 -19.41
C PHE A 130 5.43 -13.80 -18.05
N PRO A 131 4.31 -13.14 -17.69
CA PRO A 131 3.47 -12.26 -18.52
C PRO A 131 3.71 -10.74 -18.33
N TRP A 132 4.74 -10.32 -17.58
CA TRP A 132 4.85 -8.96 -17.06
C TRP A 132 4.92 -7.85 -18.11
N PRO A 133 5.69 -7.96 -19.21
CA PRO A 133 5.66 -6.96 -20.27
C PRO A 133 4.28 -6.80 -20.91
N HIS A 134 3.50 -7.89 -21.00
CA HIS A 134 2.17 -7.87 -21.59
C HIS A 134 1.18 -7.18 -20.66
N ILE A 135 1.26 -7.46 -19.36
CA ILE A 135 0.45 -6.78 -18.34
C ILE A 135 0.79 -5.29 -18.29
N ALA A 136 2.08 -4.93 -18.30
CA ALA A 136 2.53 -3.55 -18.30
C ALA A 136 2.04 -2.77 -19.54
N SER A 137 2.12 -3.39 -20.72
CA SER A 137 1.61 -2.82 -21.97
C SER A 137 0.09 -2.57 -21.92
N VAL A 138 -0.69 -3.58 -21.52
CA VAL A 138 -2.15 -3.47 -21.38
C VAL A 138 -2.53 -2.40 -20.35
N LEU A 139 -1.79 -2.33 -19.24
CA LEU A 139 -2.01 -1.33 -18.20
C LEU A 139 -1.73 0.09 -18.70
N ASP A 140 -0.65 0.30 -19.46
CA ASP A 140 -0.31 1.61 -20.04
C ASP A 140 -1.39 2.08 -21.03
N ASP A 141 -1.87 1.17 -21.89
CA ASP A 141 -2.94 1.48 -22.84
C ASP A 141 -4.28 1.77 -22.13
N LEU A 142 -4.64 1.00 -21.11
CA LEU A 142 -5.82 1.28 -20.30
C LEU A 142 -5.72 2.63 -19.58
N LYS A 143 -4.53 3.02 -19.11
CA LYS A 143 -4.32 4.33 -18.49
C LYS A 143 -4.49 5.48 -19.48
N LYS A 144 -4.08 5.31 -20.74
CA LYS A 144 -4.31 6.32 -21.80
C LYS A 144 -5.78 6.48 -22.14
N ILE A 145 -6.55 5.38 -22.08
CA ILE A 145 -7.98 5.37 -22.45
C ILE A 145 -8.87 5.84 -21.30
N ALA A 146 -8.66 5.29 -20.10
CA ALA A 146 -9.53 5.48 -18.94
C ALA A 146 -9.02 6.54 -17.96
N GLY A 147 -7.75 6.97 -18.10
CA GLY A 147 -7.07 7.80 -17.11
C GLY A 147 -6.31 6.97 -16.08
N SER A 148 -5.77 7.63 -15.06
CA SER A 148 -5.12 6.96 -13.93
C SER A 148 -5.98 7.06 -12.67
N PRO A 149 -6.02 6.02 -11.82
CA PRO A 149 -6.80 6.07 -10.60
C PRO A 149 -6.28 7.20 -9.69
N PRO A 150 -7.19 7.87 -8.95
CA PRO A 150 -6.83 8.97 -8.07
C PRO A 150 -5.94 8.44 -6.93
N LEU A 151 -4.65 8.81 -7.02
CA LEU A 151 -3.55 8.63 -6.06
C LEU A 151 -2.71 7.35 -6.20
N GLY A 152 -1.74 7.35 -7.14
CA GLY A 152 -0.73 6.28 -7.25
C GLY A 152 0.34 6.27 -6.14
N ARG A 153 0.48 7.36 -5.36
CA ARG A 153 1.41 7.44 -4.22
C ARG A 153 0.69 7.99 -2.99
N PRO A 154 0.68 7.25 -1.85
CA PRO A 154 0.14 7.77 -0.60
C PRO A 154 0.90 9.00 -0.09
N GLU A 155 0.18 9.89 0.61
CA GLU A 155 0.81 11.03 1.26
C GLU A 155 1.83 10.58 2.32
N ARG A 156 2.94 11.33 2.45
CA ARG A 156 3.99 10.99 3.42
C ARG A 156 3.48 10.96 4.86
N SER A 157 2.55 11.86 5.21
CA SER A 157 1.90 11.92 6.53
C SER A 157 1.14 10.64 6.86
N VAL A 158 0.40 10.10 5.87
CA VAL A 158 -0.35 8.85 5.98
C VAL A 158 0.61 7.68 6.19
N VAL A 159 1.64 7.56 5.34
CA VAL A 159 2.64 6.50 5.45
C VAL A 159 3.34 6.54 6.81
N GLN A 160 3.72 7.72 7.31
CA GLN A 160 4.33 7.85 8.64
C GLN A 160 3.39 7.41 9.76
N THR A 161 2.10 7.70 9.64
CA THR A 161 1.08 7.27 10.61
C THR A 161 0.93 5.76 10.59
N ASP A 162 0.87 5.15 9.41
CA ASP A 162 0.79 3.70 9.24
C ASP A 162 2.06 3.01 9.77
N CYS A 163 3.26 3.54 9.50
CA CYS A 163 4.50 3.03 10.08
C CYS A 163 4.50 3.05 11.61
N ARG A 164 4.06 4.16 12.23
CA ARG A 164 3.94 4.24 13.70
C ARG A 164 2.96 3.22 14.25
N ARG A 165 1.85 2.99 13.55
CA ARG A 165 0.86 1.97 13.93
C ARG A 165 1.49 0.58 13.92
N TYR A 166 2.18 0.19 12.85
CA TYR A 166 2.85 -1.11 12.79
C TYR A 166 3.95 -1.26 13.84
N GLN A 167 4.73 -0.20 14.09
CA GLN A 167 5.74 -0.18 15.16
C GLN A 167 5.14 -0.34 16.56
N ALA A 168 3.98 0.27 16.83
CA ALA A 168 3.28 0.11 18.09
C ALA A 168 2.79 -1.34 18.27
N MET A 169 2.15 -1.92 17.24
CA MET A 169 1.72 -3.32 17.25
C MET A 169 2.89 -4.29 17.48
N ALA A 170 4.02 -4.03 16.82
CA ALA A 170 5.25 -4.80 16.98
C ALA A 170 5.84 -4.66 18.38
N ALA A 171 5.91 -3.44 18.93
CA ALA A 171 6.41 -3.21 20.27
C ALA A 171 5.58 -3.93 21.35
N ASP A 172 4.27 -3.92 21.21
CA ASP A 172 3.36 -4.65 22.09
C ASP A 172 3.62 -6.17 22.01
N MET A 173 3.75 -6.73 20.80
CA MET A 173 4.05 -8.15 20.59
C MET A 173 5.39 -8.54 21.24
N ILE A 174 6.47 -7.81 20.96
CA ILE A 174 7.80 -8.08 21.53
C ILE A 174 7.79 -7.91 23.06
N GLY A 175 7.02 -6.96 23.58
CA GLY A 175 6.81 -6.77 25.02
C GLY A 175 6.17 -8.00 25.68
N LEU A 176 5.11 -8.54 25.06
CA LEU A 176 4.41 -9.75 25.52
C LEU A 176 5.33 -10.99 25.50
N GLU A 177 6.13 -11.16 24.45
CA GLU A 177 7.08 -12.28 24.35
C GLU A 177 8.13 -12.24 25.47
N LYS A 178 8.68 -11.06 25.77
CA LYS A 178 9.62 -10.86 26.88
C LYS A 178 8.98 -11.20 28.23
N GLN A 179 7.74 -10.77 28.46
CA GLN A 179 7.01 -11.12 29.69
C GLN A 179 6.80 -12.63 29.81
N ALA A 180 6.41 -13.30 28.73
CA ALA A 180 6.23 -14.75 28.69
C ALA A 180 7.56 -15.50 28.95
N ALA A 181 8.67 -15.04 28.38
CA ALA A 181 9.99 -15.61 28.63
C ALA A 181 10.42 -15.46 30.12
N ASN A 182 10.19 -14.30 30.71
CA ASN A 182 10.48 -14.05 32.13
C ASN A 182 9.65 -14.95 33.06
N LEU A 183 8.37 -15.16 32.75
CA LEU A 183 7.51 -16.09 33.50
C LEU A 183 7.98 -17.55 33.42
N ARG A 184 8.49 -17.97 32.25
CA ARG A 184 9.08 -19.32 32.07
C ARG A 184 10.36 -19.49 32.88
N LEU A 185 11.26 -18.50 32.85
CA LEU A 185 12.49 -18.48 33.65
C LEU A 185 12.21 -18.48 35.15
N GLY A 186 11.25 -17.68 35.61
CA GLY A 186 10.82 -17.64 37.01
C GLY A 186 10.18 -18.94 37.51
N ARG A 187 9.48 -19.69 36.66
CA ARG A 187 8.96 -21.02 37.01
C ARG A 187 10.08 -22.07 37.12
N SER A 188 11.07 -22.02 36.23
CA SER A 188 12.22 -22.94 36.26
C SER A 188 13.13 -22.70 37.47
N SER A 189 13.30 -21.46 37.93
CA SER A 189 14.07 -21.16 39.14
C SER A 189 13.34 -21.61 40.42
N VAL A 190 12.01 -21.46 40.49
CA VAL A 190 11.21 -21.92 41.65
C VAL A 190 11.19 -23.45 41.76
N LEU A 191 11.19 -24.19 40.65
CA LEU A 191 11.28 -25.66 40.65
C LEU A 191 12.66 -26.18 41.09
N ARG A 192 13.73 -25.42 40.87
CA ARG A 192 15.09 -25.80 41.27
C ARG A 192 15.35 -25.61 42.77
N ILE A 193 14.65 -24.68 43.42
CA ILE A 193 14.79 -24.39 44.87
C ILE A 193 14.04 -25.42 45.75
N LYS A 194 13.08 -26.17 45.19
CA LYS A 194 12.31 -27.20 45.92
C LYS A 194 12.92 -28.61 45.86
N ALA A 195 14.11 -28.75 45.29
CA ALA A 195 14.78 -30.05 45.08
C ALA A 195 16.07 -30.23 45.89
N GLU A 196 16.33 -29.35 46.87
CA GLU A 196 17.36 -29.48 47.91
C GLU A 196 16.69 -29.71 49.27
#